data_AF-A0A965IK01-F1
#
_entry.id   AF-A0A965IK01-F1
#
_cell.length_a   1.000
_cell.length_b   1.000
_cell.length_c   1.000
_cell.angle_alpha   90.00
_cell.angle_beta   90.00
_cell.angle_gamma   90.00
#
_symmetry.space_group_name_H-M   'P 1'
#
loop_
_entity.id
_entity.type
_entity.pdbx_description
1 polymer ?
#
loop_
_entity_poly.entity_id
_entity_poly.type
_entity_poly.pdbx_seq_one_letter_code
_entity_poly.pdbx_strand_id
1 'polypeptide(L)'
;MHLPRHWLKHLRQFHPHYASLVEQDDKTAAFYTDRDTGSWIEMAIAEATQLGISVVIEGTMRDQDKVAATLKALRAAGFEVDARALAVHHCMSVQGILMRYEGQKQDRGWARMTTDAA
;
A
#
# COMPACT_ATOMS: atom_id res chain seq x y z
N MET A 1 9.11 -1.75 25.56
CA MET A 1 7.95 -1.36 24.72
C MET A 1 8.04 -2.16 23.43
N HIS A 2 7.37 -3.32 23.36
CA HIS A 2 7.51 -4.26 22.24
C HIS A 2 6.35 -3.98 21.28
N LEU A 3 6.60 -3.24 20.20
CA LEU A 3 5.62 -3.05 19.13
C LEU A 3 5.50 -4.39 18.38
N PRO A 4 4.30 -5.00 18.31
CA PRO A 4 4.13 -6.25 17.59
C PRO A 4 4.57 -6.14 16.12
N ARG A 5 5.19 -7.19 15.58
CA ARG A 5 5.74 -7.27 14.21
C ARG A 5 4.72 -7.13 13.05
N HIS A 6 3.48 -6.71 13.31
CA HIS A 6 2.41 -6.59 12.30
C HIS A 6 1.98 -5.15 11.96
N TRP A 7 2.61 -4.12 12.55
CA TRP A 7 2.05 -2.75 12.59
C TRP A 7 2.49 -1.75 11.50
N LEU A 8 3.01 -2.20 10.36
CA LEU A 8 3.27 -1.30 9.22
C LEU A 8 2.62 -1.80 7.93
N LYS A 9 1.33 -2.17 8.01
CA LYS A 9 0.53 -2.52 6.84
C LYS A 9 -0.69 -1.60 6.71
N HIS A 10 -0.50 -0.55 5.92
CA HIS A 10 -1.47 0.42 5.36
C HIS A 10 -2.12 1.42 6.32
N LEU A 11 -2.19 2.68 5.89
CA LEU A 11 -2.85 3.77 6.62
C LEU A 11 -4.37 3.57 6.75
N ARG A 12 -4.98 2.66 5.98
CA ARG A 12 -6.43 2.35 6.03
C ARG A 12 -6.93 2.03 7.44
N GLN A 13 -6.13 1.40 8.30
CA GLN A 13 -6.55 1.08 9.66
C GLN A 13 -6.83 2.32 10.53
N PHE A 14 -6.31 3.48 10.14
CA PHE A 14 -6.57 4.76 10.79
C PHE A 14 -7.81 5.47 10.23
N HIS A 15 -8.44 4.94 9.18
CA HIS A 15 -9.69 5.47 8.67
C HIS A 15 -10.82 5.26 9.70
N PRO A 16 -11.54 6.32 10.13
CA PRO A 16 -12.49 6.25 11.24
C PRO A 16 -13.57 5.19 11.08
N HIS A 17 -13.94 4.88 9.83
CA HIS A 17 -14.97 3.90 9.50
C HIS A 17 -14.42 2.55 9.03
N TYR A 18 -13.10 2.32 9.06
CA TYR A 18 -12.50 1.10 8.49
C TYR A 18 -13.02 -0.19 9.13
N ALA A 19 -13.10 -0.22 10.46
CA ALA A 19 -13.58 -1.41 11.18
C ALA A 19 -15.02 -1.76 10.78
N SER A 20 -15.92 -0.77 10.74
CA SER A 20 -17.32 -0.98 10.34
C SER A 20 -17.45 -1.39 8.88
N LEU A 21 -16.64 -0.84 7.97
CA LEU A 21 -16.65 -1.21 6.56
C LEU A 21 -16.18 -2.66 6.34
N VAL A 22 -15.16 -3.10 7.09
CA VAL A 22 -14.66 -4.49 7.04
C VAL A 22 -15.70 -5.47 7.60
N GLU A 23 -16.38 -5.11 8.69
CA GLU A 23 -17.45 -5.92 9.27
C GLU A 23 -18.65 -6.06 8.34
N GLN A 24 -19.01 -4.99 7.62
CA GLN A 24 -20.11 -4.99 6.66
C GLN A 24 -19.79 -5.82 5.42
N ASP A 25 -18.63 -5.60 4.80
CA ASP A 25 -18.16 -6.35 3.64
C ASP A 25 -16.65 -6.13 3.43
N ASP A 26 -15.86 -7.12 3.84
CA ASP A 26 -14.40 -7.10 3.73
C ASP A 26 -13.89 -7.02 2.29
N LYS A 27 -14.72 -7.33 1.29
CA LYS A 27 -14.37 -7.27 -0.14
C LYS A 27 -14.47 -5.86 -0.71
N THR A 28 -15.37 -5.03 -0.19
CA THR A 28 -15.61 -3.66 -0.70
C THR A 28 -15.02 -2.56 0.19
N ALA A 29 -14.62 -2.86 1.43
CA ALA A 29 -14.02 -1.89 2.35
C ALA A 29 -12.84 -1.08 1.76
N ALA A 30 -12.06 -1.68 0.86
CA ALA A 30 -10.98 -0.97 0.16
C ALA A 30 -11.51 0.15 -0.75
N PHE A 31 -12.55 -0.11 -1.54
CA PHE A 31 -13.14 0.88 -2.44
C PHE A 31 -13.53 2.16 -1.71
N TYR A 32 -14.10 2.04 -0.50
CA TYR A 32 -14.53 3.17 0.30
C TYR A 32 -13.40 3.92 1.04
N THR A 33 -12.21 3.32 1.17
CA THR A 33 -11.10 3.90 1.96
C THR A 33 -9.88 4.26 1.12
N ASP A 34 -9.85 3.87 -0.15
CA ASP A 34 -8.70 4.04 -1.03
C ASP A 34 -8.36 5.51 -1.29
N ARG A 35 -9.37 6.37 -1.45
CA ARG A 35 -9.16 7.80 -1.71
C ARG A 35 -8.46 8.48 -0.52
N ASP A 36 -9.00 8.32 0.68
CA ASP A 36 -8.44 8.95 1.88
C ASP A 36 -7.04 8.42 2.19
N THR A 37 -6.86 7.11 2.05
CA THR A 37 -5.56 6.47 2.22
C THR A 37 -4.53 7.00 1.22
N GLY A 38 -4.94 7.21 -0.04
CA GLY A 38 -4.09 7.81 -1.08
C GLY A 38 -3.63 9.21 -0.69
N SER A 39 -4.56 10.07 -0.27
CA SER A 39 -4.23 11.43 0.19
C SER A 39 -3.29 11.43 1.41
N TRP A 40 -3.47 10.50 2.35
CA TRP A 40 -2.57 10.40 3.51
C TRP A 40 -1.17 9.93 3.14
N ILE A 41 -1.03 9.06 2.13
CA ILE A 41 0.27 8.67 1.59
C ILE A 41 0.95 9.88 0.94
N GLU A 42 0.22 10.67 0.16
CA GLU A 42 0.74 11.90 -0.47
C GLU A 42 1.22 12.90 0.59
N MET A 43 0.44 13.11 1.65
CA MET A 43 0.84 13.94 2.79
C MET A 43 2.09 13.42 3.50
N ALA A 44 2.18 12.11 3.73
CA ALA A 44 3.35 11.51 4.37
C ALA A 44 4.62 11.65 3.53
N ILE A 45 4.51 11.49 2.20
CA ILE A 45 5.62 11.72 1.26
C ILE A 45 6.05 13.19 1.30
N ALA A 46 5.10 14.13 1.25
CA ALA A 46 5.38 15.56 1.30
C ALA A 46 6.08 15.96 2.61
N GLU A 47 5.61 15.46 3.75
CA GLU A 47 6.23 15.73 5.05
C GLU A 47 7.65 15.14 5.14
N ALA A 48 7.83 13.89 4.74
CA ALA A 48 9.16 13.26 4.73
C ALA A 48 10.13 13.99 3.79
N THR A 49 9.63 14.49 2.67
CA THR A 49 10.41 15.32 1.73
C THR A 49 10.84 16.64 2.38
N GLN A 50 9.93 17.33 3.06
CA GLN A 50 10.24 18.57 3.79
C GLN A 50 11.27 18.36 4.90
N LEU A 51 11.18 17.24 5.62
CA LEU A 51 12.09 16.87 6.70
C LEU A 51 13.43 16.29 6.20
N GLY A 52 13.60 16.05 4.90
CA GLY A 52 14.82 15.46 4.34
C GLY A 52 15.06 14.00 4.75
N ILE A 53 13.99 13.26 5.08
CA ILE A 53 14.08 11.87 5.57
C ILE A 53 14.03 10.92 4.38
N SER A 54 14.93 9.94 4.35
CA SER A 54 14.91 8.87 3.32
C SER A 54 13.61 8.07 3.36
N VAL A 55 12.97 7.88 2.20
CA VAL A 55 11.69 7.19 2.07
C VAL A 55 11.78 5.99 1.13
N VAL A 56 11.01 4.94 1.47
CA VAL A 56 10.69 3.84 0.56
C VAL A 56 9.21 3.92 0.26
N ILE A 57 8.87 4.14 -1.01
CA ILE A 57 7.48 4.24 -1.47
C ILE A 57 7.09 2.91 -2.11
N GLU A 58 6.14 2.21 -1.50
CA GLU A 58 5.62 0.92 -1.99
C GLU A 58 4.43 1.14 -2.92
N GLY A 59 4.41 0.43 -4.04
CA GLY A 59 3.31 0.48 -5.00
C GLY A 59 3.55 -0.41 -6.21
N THR A 60 2.52 -0.53 -7.05
CA THR A 60 2.56 -1.35 -8.28
C THR A 60 3.06 -0.60 -9.51
N MET A 61 3.37 0.70 -9.37
CA MET A 61 3.73 1.60 -10.48
C MET A 61 2.73 1.58 -11.66
N ARG A 62 1.44 1.35 -11.38
CA ARG A 62 0.39 1.21 -12.41
C ARG A 62 0.16 2.50 -13.21
N ASP A 63 0.30 3.65 -12.57
CA ASP A 63 0.15 4.96 -13.18
C ASP A 63 1.54 5.58 -13.38
N GLN A 64 2.02 5.54 -14.63
CA GLN A 64 3.37 5.96 -14.97
C GLN A 64 3.57 7.46 -14.78
N ASP A 65 2.55 8.27 -15.06
CA ASP A 65 2.62 9.73 -14.93
C ASP A 65 2.73 10.15 -13.47
N LYS A 66 1.94 9.52 -12.59
CA LYS A 66 2.05 9.75 -11.14
C LYS A 66 3.42 9.36 -10.62
N VAL A 67 3.92 8.18 -11.00
CA VAL A 67 5.27 7.72 -10.58
C VAL A 67 6.33 8.72 -11.06
N ALA A 68 6.30 9.11 -12.34
CA ALA A 68 7.26 10.06 -12.89
C ALA A 68 7.21 11.43 -12.17
N ALA A 69 6.01 11.93 -11.87
CA ALA A 69 5.82 13.17 -11.13
C ALA A 69 6.41 13.08 -9.71
N THR A 70 6.15 12.00 -8.97
CA THR A 70 6.71 11.78 -7.63
C THR A 70 8.24 11.72 -7.67
N LEU A 71 8.83 10.95 -8.58
CA LEU A 71 10.29 10.84 -8.70
C LEU A 71 10.92 12.19 -9.08
N LYS A 72 10.29 12.97 -9.95
CA LYS A 72 10.76 14.31 -10.33
C LYS A 72 10.70 15.28 -9.15
N ALA A 73 9.62 15.26 -8.36
CA ALA A 73 9.48 16.10 -7.18
C ALA A 73 10.56 15.78 -6.13
N LEU A 74 10.82 14.50 -5.88
CA LEU A 74 11.88 14.07 -4.94
C LEU A 74 13.28 14.51 -5.41
N ARG A 75 13.60 14.31 -6.71
CA ARG A 75 14.89 14.80 -7.26
C ARG A 75 15.03 16.31 -7.14
N ALA A 76 13.97 17.07 -7.40
CA ALA A 76 13.97 18.52 -7.26
C ALA A 76 14.16 18.98 -5.81
N ALA A 77 13.72 18.17 -4.84
CA ALA A 77 13.96 18.38 -3.41
C ALA A 77 15.36 17.91 -2.93
N GLY A 78 16.24 17.48 -3.84
CA GLY A 78 17.63 17.10 -3.52
C GLY A 78 17.83 15.64 -3.15
N PHE A 79 16.82 14.78 -3.32
CA PHE A 79 16.96 13.35 -3.05
C PHE A 79 17.67 12.62 -4.19
N GLU A 80 18.51 11.65 -3.83
CA GLU A 80 18.86 10.56 -4.73
C GLU A 80 17.67 9.61 -4.88
N VAL A 81 17.33 9.28 -6.12
CA VAL A 81 16.10 8.54 -6.43
C VAL A 81 16.44 7.31 -7.27
N ASP A 82 15.97 6.17 -6.78
CA ASP A 82 16.10 4.86 -7.40
C ASP A 82 14.73 4.17 -7.52
N ALA A 83 14.52 3.44 -8.60
CA ALA A 83 13.29 2.70 -8.86
C ALA A 83 13.60 1.20 -8.93
N ARG A 84 12.98 0.42 -8.05
CA ARG A 84 13.17 -1.03 -7.95
C ARG A 84 11.86 -1.75 -8.27
N ALA A 85 11.95 -2.76 -9.12
CA ALA A 85 10.82 -3.60 -9.49
C ALA A 85 11.15 -5.08 -9.31
N LEU A 86 10.12 -5.90 -9.03
CA LEU A 86 10.23 -7.35 -8.99
C LEU A 86 9.73 -7.93 -10.31
N ALA A 87 10.62 -8.61 -11.03
CA ALA A 87 10.25 -9.39 -12.20
C ALA A 87 9.94 -10.82 -11.77
N VAL A 88 8.67 -11.21 -11.85
CA VAL A 88 8.20 -12.54 -11.45
C VAL A 88 7.31 -13.13 -12.53
N HIS A 89 7.32 -14.47 -12.66
CA HIS A 89 6.41 -15.14 -13.56
C HIS A 89 4.95 -14.90 -13.13
N HIS A 90 4.05 -14.64 -14.07
CA HIS A 90 2.65 -14.30 -13.78
C HIS A 90 1.99 -15.36 -12.88
N CYS A 91 2.11 -16.65 -13.22
CA CYS A 91 1.54 -17.72 -12.40
C CYS A 91 2.09 -17.76 -10.97
N MET A 92 3.35 -17.38 -10.76
CA MET A 92 3.95 -17.30 -9.41
C MET A 92 3.39 -16.12 -8.62
N SER A 93 3.14 -14.98 -9.29
CA SER A 93 2.48 -13.83 -8.68
C SER A 93 1.06 -14.18 -8.24
N VAL A 94 0.27 -14.81 -9.13
CA VAL A 94 -1.09 -15.28 -8.83
C VAL A 94 -1.10 -16.29 -7.69
N GLN A 95 -0.19 -17.27 -7.70
CA GLN A 95 -0.03 -18.22 -6.60
C GLN A 95 0.30 -17.51 -5.28
N GLY A 96 1.18 -16.49 -5.32
CA GLY A 96 1.52 -15.67 -4.15
C GLY A 96 0.32 -14.91 -3.57
N ILE A 97 -0.57 -14.40 -4.42
CA ILE A 97 -1.83 -13.77 -4.00
C ILE A 97 -2.71 -14.78 -3.24
N LEU A 98 -2.89 -15.99 -3.80
CA LEU A 98 -3.72 -17.04 -3.19
C LEU A 98 -3.13 -17.51 -1.85
N MET A 99 -1.82 -17.78 -1.80
CA MET A 99 -1.15 -18.18 -0.56
C MET A 99 -1.27 -17.11 0.53
N ARG A 100 -1.13 -15.82 0.17
CA ARG A 100 -1.32 -14.71 1.12
C ARG A 100 -2.75 -14.67 1.65
N TYR A 101 -3.74 -14.82 0.77
CA TYR A 101 -5.15 -14.79 1.15
C TYR A 101 -5.49 -15.92 2.12
N GLU A 102 -5.16 -17.16 1.77
CA GLU A 102 -5.46 -18.32 2.63
C GLU A 102 -4.69 -18.28 3.95
N GLY A 103 -3.41 -17.88 3.94
CA GLY A 103 -2.63 -17.72 5.17
C GLY A 103 -3.23 -16.67 6.12
N GLN A 104 -3.65 -15.52 5.59
CA GLN A 104 -4.31 -14.48 6.41
C GLN A 104 -5.64 -14.98 6.99
N LYS A 105 -6.41 -15.74 6.21
CA LYS A 105 -7.69 -16.30 6.65
C LYS A 105 -7.52 -17.32 7.75
N GLN A 106 -6.51 -18.19 7.64
CA GLN A 106 -6.13 -19.14 8.69
C GLN A 106 -5.68 -18.43 9.97
N ASP A 107 -4.87 -17.38 9.87
CA ASP A 107 -4.31 -16.67 11.03
C ASP A 107 -5.33 -15.79 11.78
N ARG A 108 -6.24 -15.13 11.05
CA ARG A 108 -7.06 -14.02 11.58
C ARG A 108 -8.57 -14.27 11.48
N GLY A 109 -8.99 -15.35 10.81
CA GLY A 109 -10.39 -15.62 10.49
C GLY A 109 -10.94 -14.85 9.28
N TRP A 110 -10.20 -13.85 8.76
CA TRP A 110 -10.58 -13.05 7.59
C TRP A 110 -9.36 -12.65 6.75
N ALA A 111 -9.56 -12.34 5.47
CA ALA A 111 -8.51 -11.92 4.56
C ALA A 111 -9.05 -11.12 3.38
N ARG A 112 -8.22 -10.24 2.81
CA ARG A 112 -8.57 -9.49 1.59
C ARG A 112 -7.89 -10.10 0.36
N MET A 113 -8.71 -10.63 -0.54
CA MET A 113 -8.24 -11.13 -1.83
C MET A 113 -7.75 -9.97 -2.70
N THR A 114 -6.65 -10.19 -3.43
CA THR A 114 -6.30 -9.32 -4.56
C THR A 114 -6.98 -9.91 -5.78
N THR A 115 -7.94 -9.22 -6.36
CA THR A 115 -8.50 -9.59 -7.66
C THR A 115 -7.65 -8.98 -8.76
N ASP A 116 -7.64 -9.61 -9.93
CA ASP A 116 -7.17 -8.94 -11.13
C ASP A 116 -8.00 -7.66 -11.32
N ALA A 117 -7.33 -6.59 -11.73
CA ALA A 117 -8.06 -5.42 -12.20
C ALA A 117 -8.77 -5.85 -13.49
N ALA A 118 -10.10 -5.87 -13.47
CA ALA A 118 -10.91 -6.03 -14.67
C ALA A 118 -10.58 -4.93 -15.69
#